data_AF-A0A544T662-F1
#
_entry.id   AF-A0A544T662-F1
#
_cell.length_a   1.000
_cell.length_b   1.000
_cell.length_c   1.000
_cell.angle_alpha   90.00
_cell.angle_beta   90.00
_cell.angle_gamma   90.00
#
_symmetry.space_group_name_H-M   'P 1'
#
loop_
_entity.id
_entity.type
_entity.pdbx_description
1 polymer ?
#
loop_
_entity_poly.entity_id
_entity_poly.type
_entity_poly.pdbx_seq_one_letter_code
_entity_poly.pdbx_strand_id
1 'polypeptide(L)'
;MVSRKLFAAFLTTIIGYFIVPVFFHDVADSYFIIGLAVSIVTVPILFIVGILSSIAIESWSFSKNIGLSYLTHLGCAILCALIFSLTASGVLIAAILVSFVYTTIFFTIDRLSKYFEERNQKASLCKKKT
;
A
#
# COMPACT_ATOMS: atom_id res chain seq x y z
N MET A 1 11.89 1.81 -10.76
CA MET A 1 11.65 1.67 -9.30
C MET A 1 10.59 2.65 -8.80
N VAL A 2 10.86 3.97 -8.77
CA VAL A 2 9.87 4.96 -8.28
C VAL A 2 8.57 4.96 -9.09
N SER A 3 8.66 4.89 -10.43
CA SER A 3 7.50 4.77 -11.33
C SER A 3 6.60 3.57 -10.99
N ARG A 4 7.20 2.42 -10.68
CA ARG A 4 6.48 1.22 -10.24
C ARG A 4 5.77 1.43 -8.90
N LYS A 5 6.44 2.05 -7.93
CA LYS A 5 5.84 2.35 -6.61
C LYS A 5 4.69 3.35 -6.72
N LEU A 6 4.84 4.38 -7.55
CA LEU A 6 3.78 5.35 -7.84
C LEU A 6 2.57 4.67 -8.51
N PHE A 7 2.81 3.79 -9.47
CA PHE A 7 1.76 3.00 -10.10
C PHE A 7 1.03 2.10 -9.07
N ALA A 8 1.79 1.43 -8.20
CA ALA A 8 1.22 0.62 -7.13
C ALA A 8 0.39 1.46 -6.15
N ALA A 9 0.87 2.63 -5.73
CA ALA A 9 0.14 3.55 -4.85
C ALA A 9 -1.14 4.07 -5.50
N PHE A 10 -1.10 4.40 -6.79
CA PHE A 10 -2.26 4.83 -7.57
C PHE A 10 -3.35 3.75 -7.61
N LEU A 11 -2.99 2.52 -7.99
CA LEU A 11 -3.96 1.42 -8.00
C LEU A 11 -4.47 1.08 -6.60
N THR A 12 -3.60 1.14 -5.60
CA THR A 12 -3.99 0.94 -4.19
C THR A 12 -5.04 1.96 -3.76
N THR A 13 -4.90 3.21 -4.19
CA THR A 13 -5.86 4.27 -3.87
C THR A 13 -7.23 3.97 -4.48
N ILE A 14 -7.26 3.57 -5.75
CA ILE A 14 -8.52 3.22 -6.43
C ILE A 14 -9.16 2.02 -5.73
N ILE A 15 -8.42 0.95 -5.50
CA ILE A 15 -8.95 -0.27 -4.89
C ILE A 15 -9.36 0.00 -3.44
N GLY A 16 -8.55 0.73 -2.68
CA GLY A 16 -8.80 1.08 -1.29
C GLY A 16 -10.08 1.90 -1.12
N TYR A 17 -10.39 2.81 -2.05
CA TYR A 17 -11.63 3.59 -2.05
C TYR A 17 -12.89 2.69 -2.08
N PHE A 18 -12.87 1.58 -2.83
CA PHE A 18 -13.99 0.65 -2.90
C PHE A 18 -13.93 -0.44 -1.80
N ILE A 19 -12.74 -0.91 -1.42
CA ILE A 19 -12.64 -2.01 -0.46
C ILE A 19 -12.91 -1.54 0.97
N VAL A 20 -12.37 -0.39 1.37
CA VAL A 20 -12.44 0.04 2.77
C VAL A 20 -13.87 0.26 3.30
N PRO A 21 -14.79 0.91 2.56
CA PRO A 21 -16.14 1.15 3.07
C PRO A 21 -16.93 -0.12 3.43
N VAL A 22 -16.57 -1.27 2.85
CA VAL A 22 -17.18 -2.57 3.18
C VAL A 22 -17.02 -2.91 4.66
N PHE A 23 -15.93 -2.48 5.29
CA PHE A 23 -15.65 -2.75 6.70
C PHE A 23 -16.35 -1.80 7.68
N PHE A 24 -16.99 -0.75 7.19
CA PHE A 24 -17.59 0.32 8.00
C PHE A 24 -19.08 0.51 7.72
N HIS A 25 -19.75 -0.51 7.20
CA HIS A 25 -21.17 -0.48 6.87
C HIS A 25 -22.08 -0.05 8.04
N ASP A 26 -21.67 -0.33 9.28
CA ASP A 26 -22.44 0.02 10.49
C ASP A 26 -22.28 1.49 10.94
N VAL A 27 -21.38 2.26 10.32
CA VAL A 27 -20.95 3.58 10.83
C VAL A 27 -21.60 4.75 10.09
N ALA A 28 -21.99 4.57 8.82
CA ALA A 28 -22.74 5.57 8.06
C ALA A 28 -23.49 4.93 6.88
N ASP A 29 -24.68 5.44 6.57
CA ASP A 29 -25.55 4.93 5.49
C ASP A 29 -24.98 5.14 4.07
N SER A 30 -23.89 5.91 3.95
CA SER A 30 -23.33 6.36 2.69
C SER A 30 -21.94 5.77 2.42
N TYR A 31 -21.91 4.61 1.76
CA TYR A 31 -20.71 3.87 1.34
C TYR A 31 -19.62 4.77 0.70
N PHE A 32 -20.00 5.62 -0.27
CA PHE A 32 -19.04 6.48 -0.98
C PHE A 32 -18.47 7.62 -0.11
N ILE A 33 -19.22 8.08 0.91
CA ILE A 33 -18.74 9.13 1.82
C ILE A 33 -17.68 8.55 2.76
N ILE A 34 -17.87 7.33 3.25
CA ILE A 34 -16.85 6.63 4.05
C ILE A 34 -15.57 6.47 3.22
N GLY A 35 -15.70 6.03 1.96
CA GLY A 35 -14.57 5.87 1.05
C GLY A 35 -13.81 7.18 0.88
N LEU A 36 -14.54 8.27 0.62
CA LEU A 36 -13.95 9.60 0.47
C LEU A 36 -13.25 10.07 1.75
N ALA A 37 -13.92 9.94 2.90
CA ALA A 37 -13.40 10.39 4.20
C ALA A 37 -12.09 9.68 4.56
N VAL A 38 -12.02 8.36 4.37
CA VAL A 38 -10.79 7.61 4.60
C VAL A 38 -9.71 7.99 3.58
N SER A 39 -10.07 8.06 2.29
CA SER A 39 -9.11 8.37 1.22
C SER A 39 -8.46 9.74 1.36
N ILE A 40 -9.17 10.76 1.84
CA ILE A 40 -8.60 12.12 2.06
C ILE A 40 -7.38 12.06 3.00
N VAL A 41 -7.40 11.15 3.98
CA VAL A 41 -6.31 11.01 4.95
C VAL A 41 -5.28 9.97 4.49
N THR A 42 -5.73 8.80 4.05
CA THR A 42 -4.83 7.67 3.78
C THR A 42 -4.03 7.83 2.50
N VAL A 43 -4.59 8.47 1.47
CA VAL A 43 -3.92 8.61 0.17
C VAL A 43 -2.67 9.49 0.28
N PRO A 44 -2.71 10.70 0.88
CA PRO A 44 -1.49 11.47 1.11
C PRO A 44 -0.44 10.71 1.92
N ILE A 45 -0.85 9.99 2.98
CA ILE A 45 0.06 9.19 3.81
C ILE A 45 0.69 8.06 2.99
N LEU A 46 -0.09 7.36 2.16
CA LEU A 46 0.40 6.30 1.28
C LEU A 46 1.43 6.83 0.28
N PHE A 47 1.14 7.95 -0.38
CA PHE A 47 2.03 8.53 -1.39
C PHE A 47 3.33 9.08 -0.79
N ILE A 48 3.30 9.59 0.43
CA ILE A 48 4.49 10.09 1.12
C ILE A 48 5.18 8.93 1.84
N VAL A 49 4.58 8.45 2.93
CA VAL A 49 5.20 7.49 3.84
C VAL A 49 5.24 6.08 3.24
N GLY A 50 4.17 5.65 2.56
CA GLY A 50 4.12 4.32 1.94
C GLY A 50 5.16 4.14 0.83
N ILE A 51 5.29 5.13 -0.07
CA ILE A 51 6.30 5.07 -1.14
C ILE A 51 7.72 5.19 -0.56
N LEU A 52 7.96 6.16 0.35
CA LEU A 52 9.29 6.35 0.95
C LEU A 52 9.75 5.11 1.73
N SER A 53 8.87 4.55 2.57
CA SER A 53 9.18 3.30 3.30
C SER A 53 9.43 2.14 2.34
N SER A 54 8.70 2.03 1.23
CA SER A 54 8.94 0.98 0.25
C SER A 54 10.28 1.11 -0.47
N ILE A 55 10.67 2.33 -0.81
CA ILE A 55 11.98 2.60 -1.40
C ILE A 55 13.08 2.27 -0.38
N ALA A 56 12.93 2.69 0.87
CA ALA A 56 13.88 2.41 1.94
C ALA A 56 14.03 0.89 2.17
N ILE A 57 12.91 0.17 2.29
CA ILE A 57 12.90 -1.28 2.48
C ILE A 57 13.55 -1.99 1.30
N GLU A 58 13.23 -1.60 0.06
CA GLU A 58 13.84 -2.24 -1.13
C GLU A 58 15.32 -1.91 -1.29
N SER A 59 15.76 -0.72 -0.85
CA SER A 59 17.17 -0.33 -0.85
C SER A 59 18.00 -1.02 0.23
N TRP A 60 17.41 -1.28 1.40
CA TRP A 60 18.08 -1.89 2.54
C TRP A 60 18.00 -3.42 2.52
N SER A 61 16.91 -3.98 1.99
CA SER A 61 16.65 -5.42 2.02
C SER A 61 17.52 -6.17 1.03
N PHE A 62 18.69 -6.63 1.49
CA PHE A 62 19.46 -7.70 0.86
C PHE A 62 18.74 -9.06 0.88
N SER A 63 17.66 -9.19 1.65
CA SER A 63 16.93 -10.44 1.84
C SER A 63 15.98 -10.73 0.67
N LYS A 64 16.14 -11.91 0.06
CA LYS A 64 15.22 -12.49 -0.94
C LYS A 64 13.86 -12.88 -0.34
N ASN A 65 13.69 -12.81 0.99
CA ASN A 65 12.50 -13.32 1.66
C ASN A 65 11.32 -12.33 1.57
N ILE A 66 10.32 -12.72 0.80
CA ILE A 66 9.10 -11.93 0.53
C ILE A 66 8.33 -11.66 1.83
N GLY A 67 8.25 -12.64 2.74
CA GLY A 67 7.50 -12.52 3.99
C GLY A 67 8.08 -11.47 4.92
N LEU A 68 9.42 -11.39 5.03
CA LEU A 68 10.09 -10.40 5.87
C LEU A 68 9.86 -8.98 5.35
N SER A 69 9.92 -8.79 4.03
CA SER A 69 9.64 -7.51 3.38
C SER A 69 8.18 -7.06 3.59
N TYR A 70 7.23 -8.00 3.57
CA TYR A 70 5.85 -7.71 3.92
C TYR A 70 5.70 -7.29 5.39
N LEU A 71 6.33 -8.01 6.33
CA LEU A 71 6.28 -7.68 7.75
C LEU A 71 6.86 -6.30 8.05
N THR A 72 7.94 -5.89 7.36
CA THR A 72 8.50 -4.54 7.51
C THR A 72 7.55 -3.46 7.00
N HIS A 73 6.84 -3.73 5.90
CA HIS A 73 5.83 -2.84 5.36
C HIS A 73 4.64 -2.68 6.31
N LEU A 74 4.16 -3.81 6.85
CA LEU A 74 3.08 -3.84 7.81
C LEU A 74 3.46 -3.12 9.11
N GLY A 75 4.68 -3.33 9.61
CA GLY A 75 5.19 -2.62 10.78
C GLY A 75 5.20 -1.10 10.59
N CYS A 76 5.61 -0.61 9.43
CA CYS A 76 5.58 0.82 9.12
C CYS A 76 4.14 1.36 9.12
N ALA A 77 3.20 0.63 8.53
CA ALA A 77 1.80 1.05 8.47
C ALA A 77 1.09 1.02 9.82
N ILE A 78 1.40 0.04 10.68
CA ILE A 78 0.90 -0.02 12.06
C ILE A 78 1.47 1.15 12.87
N LEU A 79 2.76 1.46 12.72
CA LEU A 79 3.37 2.62 13.37
C LEU A 79 2.68 3.93 12.93
N CYS A 80 2.39 4.09 11.64
CA CYS A 80 1.61 5.22 11.14
C CYS A 80 0.20 5.27 11.74
N ALA A 81 -0.49 4.13 11.87
CA ALA A 81 -1.81 4.06 12.49
C ALA A 81 -1.77 4.47 13.98
N LEU A 82 -0.73 4.04 14.71
CA LEU A 82 -0.53 4.42 16.10
C LEU A 82 -0.31 5.93 16.25
N ILE A 83 0.57 6.52 15.42
CA ILE A 83 0.82 7.96 15.41
C ILE A 83 -0.47 8.73 15.08
N PHE A 84 -1.23 8.28 14.07
CA PHE A 84 -2.50 8.87 13.71
C PHE A 84 -3.51 8.80 14.87
N SER A 85 -3.60 7.66 15.56
CA SER A 85 -4.50 7.48 16.70
C SER A 85 -4.15 8.34 17.92
N LEU A 86 -2.92 8.87 18.03
CA LEU A 86 -2.59 9.87 19.05
C LEU A 86 -3.27 11.23 18.75
N THR A 87 -3.52 11.53 17.47
CA THR A 87 -4.15 12.78 17.03
C THR A 87 -5.68 12.69 16.94
N ALA A 88 -6.21 11.48 16.77
CA ALA A 88 -7.65 11.22 16.71
C ALA A 88 -8.01 10.14 17.74
N SER A 89 -8.66 10.54 18.82
CA SER A 89 -9.07 9.64 19.89
C SER A 89 -10.20 8.70 19.43
N GLY A 90 -10.14 7.43 19.84
CA GLY A 90 -11.21 6.45 19.59
C GLY A 90 -11.22 5.78 18.21
N VAL A 91 -10.28 6.11 17.30
CA VAL A 91 -10.23 5.52 15.94
C VAL A 91 -9.13 4.48 15.74
N LEU A 92 -8.47 4.02 16.81
CA LEU A 92 -7.32 3.10 16.72
C LEU A 92 -7.62 1.83 15.92
N ILE A 93 -8.75 1.18 16.22
CA ILE A 93 -9.14 -0.09 15.57
C ILE A 93 -9.37 0.15 14.07
N ALA A 94 -10.09 1.22 13.74
CA ALA A 94 -10.34 1.62 12.36
C ALA A 94 -9.02 1.94 11.62
N ALA A 95 -8.12 2.69 12.26
CA ALA A 95 -6.82 3.05 11.70
C ALA A 95 -5.93 1.82 11.43
N ILE A 96 -5.88 0.86 12.36
CA ILE A 96 -5.13 -0.39 12.18
C ILE A 96 -5.71 -1.20 11.03
N LEU A 97 -7.04 -1.35 10.97
CA LEU A 97 -7.71 -2.08 9.90
C LEU A 97 -7.44 -1.46 8.53
N VAL A 98 -7.61 -0.13 8.42
CA VAL A 98 -7.33 0.61 7.18
C VAL A 98 -5.87 0.48 6.78
N SER A 99 -4.93 0.64 7.72
CA SER A 99 -3.50 0.44 7.46
C SER A 99 -3.19 -0.97 6.97
N PHE A 100 -3.81 -1.99 7.56
CA PHE A 100 -3.64 -3.37 7.13
C PHE A 100 -4.13 -3.59 5.70
N VAL A 101 -5.34 -3.12 5.37
CA VAL A 101 -5.94 -3.25 4.03
C VAL A 101 -5.07 -2.54 2.99
N TYR A 102 -4.74 -1.26 3.20
CA TYR A 102 -3.93 -0.48 2.27
C TYR A 102 -2.53 -1.07 2.07
N THR A 103 -1.89 -1.55 3.14
CA THR A 103 -0.56 -2.17 3.04
C THR A 103 -0.59 -3.46 2.25
N THR A 104 -1.61 -4.30 2.48
CA THR A 104 -1.78 -5.57 1.78
C THR A 104 -1.97 -5.36 0.28
N ILE A 105 -2.84 -4.41 -0.09
CA ILE A 105 -3.10 -4.06 -1.49
C ILE A 105 -1.82 -3.49 -2.13
N PHE A 106 -1.18 -2.51 -1.48
CA PHE A 106 0.04 -1.89 -2.00
C PHE A 106 1.17 -2.89 -2.23
N PHE A 107 1.43 -3.74 -1.24
CA PHE A 107 2.48 -4.75 -1.34
C PHE A 107 2.19 -5.74 -2.47
N THR A 108 0.95 -6.18 -2.60
CA THR A 108 0.54 -7.13 -3.65
C THR A 108 0.75 -6.52 -5.04
N ILE A 109 0.31 -5.29 -5.25
CA ILE A 109 0.42 -4.62 -6.55
C ILE A 109 1.87 -4.30 -6.89
N ASP A 110 2.67 -3.82 -5.95
CA ASP A 110 4.10 -3.55 -6.18
C ASP A 110 4.84 -4.83 -6.56
N ARG A 111 4.56 -5.95 -5.88
CA ARG A 111 5.15 -7.26 -6.20
C ARG A 111 4.73 -7.78 -7.57
N LEU A 112 3.44 -7.73 -7.89
CA LEU A 112 2.95 -8.11 -9.22
C LEU A 112 3.60 -7.24 -10.31
N SER A 113 3.65 -5.93 -10.09
CA SER A 113 4.27 -5.00 -11.02
C SER A 113 5.76 -5.29 -11.22
N LYS A 114 6.48 -5.66 -10.15
CA LYS A 114 7.90 -6.04 -10.21
C LYS A 114 8.09 -7.33 -11.01
N TYR A 115 7.22 -8.31 -10.79
CA TYR A 115 7.24 -9.57 -11.53
C TYR A 115 7.04 -9.36 -13.04
N PHE A 116 6.08 -8.51 -13.44
CA PHE A 116 5.85 -8.18 -14.85
C PHE A 116 7.03 -7.41 -15.47
N GLU A 117 7.62 -6.47 -14.74
CA GLU A 117 8.81 -5.72 -15.17
C GLU A 117 9.99 -6.66 -15.46
N GLU A 118 10.28 -7.59 -14.54
CA GLU A 118 11.36 -8.59 -14.68
C GLU A 118 11.10 -9.57 -15.84
N ARG A 119 9.84 -9.98 -16.06
CA ARG A 119 9.44 -10.81 -17.20
C ARG A 119 9.67 -10.11 -18.53
N ASN A 120 9.26 -8.85 -18.65
CA ASN A 120 9.40 -8.07 -19.89
C ASN A 120 10.88 -7.80 -20.24
N GLN A 121 11.73 -7.55 -19.23
CA GLN A 121 13.17 -7.41 -19.44
C GLN A 121 13.82 -8.69 -19.97
N LYS A 122 13.44 -9.87 -19.46
CA LYS A 122 13.94 -11.15 -19.97
C LYS A 122 13.51 -11.41 -21.43
N ALA A 123 12.27 -11.07 -21.77
CA ALA A 123 11.74 -11.24 -23.13
C ALA A 123 12.47 -10.34 -24.15
N SER A 124 12.78 -9.09 -23.80
CA SER A 124 13.49 -8.17 -24.70
C SER A 124 14.96 -8.55 -24.91
N LEU A 125 15.63 -9.09 -23.90
CA LEU A 125 16.99 -9.65 -23.99
C LEU A 125 17.05 -10.86 -24.92
N CYS A 126 16.02 -11.72 -24.91
CA CYS A 126 15.96 -12.88 -25.80
C CYS A 126 15.79 -12.46 -27.27
N LYS A 127 15.00 -11.42 -27.53
CA LYS A 127 14.73 -10.91 -28.89
C LYS A 127 15.91 -10.17 -29.53
N LYS A 128 16.88 -9.71 -28.72
CA LYS A 128 18.10 -9.04 -29.20
C LYS A 128 19.24 -9.99 -29.59
N LYS A 129 19.12 -11.28 -29.28
CA LYS A 129 20.14 -12.31 -29.57
C LYS A 129 19.87 -13.14 -30.84
N THR A 130 18.74 -12.89 -31.49
CA THR A 130 18.31 -13.44 -32.79
C THR A 130 18.34 -12.33 -33.82
#